data_AF-A0A9L0KFZ3-F1
#
_entry.id   AF-A0A9L0KFZ3-F1
#
_cell.length_a   1.000
_cell.length_b   1.000
_cell.length_c   1.000
_cell.angle_alpha   90.00
_cell.angle_beta   90.00
_cell.angle_gamma   90.00
#
_symmetry.space_group_name_H-M   'P 1'
#
loop_
_entity.id
_entity.type
_entity.pdbx_description
1 polymer ?
#
loop_
_entity_poly.entity_id
_entity_poly.type
_entity_poly.pdbx_seq_one_letter_code
_entity_poly.pdbx_strand_id
1 'polypeptide(L)'
;MKAFVPSDYKIHRHCFTGSYPVIEPLLKYFPNMSVGFTAVVTYSSAWEVRNALKKIPLERIIVETDAPYFLPRGVPKRVCQYAHPGLALYTVREIASIKEESLSHTLATLRENTSRLYSL
;
A
#
# COMPACT_ATOMS: atom_id res chain seq x y z
N MET A 1 -16.85 7.64 -11.57
CA MET A 1 -16.53 6.26 -11.17
C MET A 1 -17.78 5.48 -10.75
N LYS A 2 -18.45 5.86 -9.65
CA LYS A 2 -19.65 5.15 -9.14
C LYS A 2 -20.79 4.96 -10.17
N ALA A 3 -20.95 5.91 -11.10
CA ALA A 3 -21.99 5.83 -12.13
C ALA A 3 -21.69 4.84 -13.27
N PHE A 4 -20.44 4.41 -13.45
CA PHE A 4 -20.00 3.71 -14.67
C PHE A 4 -19.19 2.43 -14.42
N VAL A 5 -18.64 2.27 -13.21
CA VAL A 5 -17.83 1.10 -12.85
C VAL A 5 -18.68 0.20 -11.96
N PRO A 6 -18.87 -1.09 -12.31
CA PRO A 6 -19.52 -2.05 -11.44
C PRO A 6 -18.92 -2.03 -10.03
N SER A 7 -19.75 -2.11 -8.99
CA SER A 7 -19.27 -2.02 -7.61
C SER A 7 -18.30 -3.15 -7.26
N ASP A 8 -18.48 -4.33 -7.83
CA ASP A 8 -17.64 -5.50 -7.67
C ASP A 8 -16.41 -5.52 -8.60
N TYR A 9 -16.17 -4.47 -9.38
CA TYR A 9 -14.99 -4.41 -10.24
C TYR A 9 -13.70 -4.40 -9.41
N LYS A 10 -12.68 -5.13 -9.89
CA LYS A 10 -11.35 -5.15 -9.26
C LYS A 10 -10.64 -3.83 -9.55
N ILE A 11 -10.32 -3.07 -8.51
CA ILE A 11 -9.70 -1.74 -8.64
C ILE A 11 -8.41 -1.68 -7.83
N HIS A 12 -7.31 -1.29 -8.45
CA HIS A 12 -6.09 -0.91 -7.75
C HIS A 12 -6.02 0.62 -7.63
N ARG A 13 -6.16 1.16 -6.41
CA ARG A 13 -5.83 2.56 -6.15
C ARG A 13 -4.31 2.69 -5.95
N HIS A 14 -3.60 2.82 -7.06
CA HIS A 14 -2.16 2.97 -7.11
C HIS A 14 -1.64 4.21 -6.35
N CYS A 15 -0.47 4.04 -5.74
CA CYS A 15 0.38 5.01 -5.04
C CYS A 15 -0.42 5.98 -4.17
N PHE A 16 -1.15 5.42 -3.19
CA PHE A 16 -2.00 6.22 -2.33
C PHE A 16 -1.18 7.07 -1.35
N THR A 17 -1.28 8.38 -1.50
CA THR A 17 -0.60 9.39 -0.67
C THR A 17 -1.58 10.34 0.04
N GLY A 18 -2.86 9.99 0.09
CA GLY A 18 -3.92 10.81 0.70
C GLY A 18 -4.27 10.40 2.14
N SER A 19 -5.31 11.04 2.68
CA SER A 19 -5.85 10.77 4.01
C SER A 19 -7.04 9.79 3.99
N TYR A 20 -7.35 9.16 5.13
CA TYR A 20 -8.43 8.17 5.20
C TYR A 20 -9.80 8.66 4.70
N PRO A 21 -10.26 9.91 4.99
CA PRO A 21 -11.54 10.41 4.50
C PRO A 21 -11.65 10.45 2.97
N VAL A 22 -10.51 10.51 2.25
CA VAL A 22 -10.49 10.49 0.79
C VAL A 22 -10.78 9.10 0.25
N ILE A 23 -10.23 8.06 0.88
CA ILE A 23 -10.30 6.68 0.36
C ILE A 23 -11.48 5.89 0.94
N GLU A 24 -11.93 6.21 2.15
CA GLU A 24 -13.01 5.49 2.83
C GLU A 24 -14.31 5.43 2.01
N PRO A 25 -14.82 6.52 1.39
CA PRO A 25 -16.07 6.46 0.62
C PRO A 25 -15.97 5.61 -0.65
N LEU A 26 -14.75 5.37 -1.15
CA LEU A 26 -14.49 4.49 -2.27
C LEU A 26 -14.37 3.04 -1.80
N LEU A 27 -13.66 2.78 -0.69
CA LEU A 27 -13.58 1.44 -0.10
C LEU A 27 -14.95 0.90 0.32
N LYS A 28 -15.83 1.76 0.85
CA LYS A 28 -17.22 1.40 1.18
C LYS A 28 -18.06 1.05 -0.04
N TYR A 29 -17.82 1.70 -1.18
CA TYR A 29 -18.62 1.52 -2.39
C TYR A 29 -18.11 0.37 -3.28
N PHE A 30 -16.79 0.18 -3.33
CA PHE A 30 -16.14 -0.81 -4.19
C PHE A 30 -15.56 -1.94 -3.34
N PRO A 31 -16.34 -2.99 -3.00
CA PRO A 31 -15.89 -4.11 -2.16
C PRO A 31 -14.75 -4.94 -2.75
N ASN A 32 -14.24 -4.65 -3.95
CA ASN A 32 -13.06 -5.30 -4.55
C ASN A 32 -11.89 -4.33 -4.84
N MET A 33 -11.93 -3.10 -4.30
CA MET A 33 -10.85 -2.13 -4.40
C MET A 33 -9.72 -2.40 -3.40
N SER A 34 -8.47 -2.49 -3.87
CA SER A 34 -7.27 -2.49 -3.02
C SER A 34 -6.49 -1.18 -3.18
N VAL A 35 -5.71 -0.82 -2.16
CA VAL A 35 -4.96 0.45 -2.07
C VAL A 35 -3.48 0.15 -2.08
N GLY A 36 -2.77 0.72 -3.05
CA GLY A 36 -1.33 0.57 -3.22
C GLY A 36 -0.56 1.54 -2.33
N PHE A 37 0.47 1.02 -1.66
CA PHE A 37 1.39 1.80 -0.85
C PHE A 37 2.84 1.55 -1.26
N THR A 38 3.60 2.64 -1.35
CA THR A 38 5.05 2.66 -1.60
C THR A 38 5.82 2.92 -0.32
N ALA A 39 7.15 3.04 -0.42
CA ALA A 39 8.00 3.34 0.73
C ALA A 39 7.78 4.75 1.33
N VAL A 40 6.87 5.57 0.78
CA VAL A 40 6.38 6.81 1.41
C VAL A 40 5.93 6.55 2.85
N VAL A 41 5.37 5.38 3.15
CA VAL A 41 4.95 5.02 4.51
C VAL A 41 6.10 5.03 5.51
N THR A 42 7.35 4.87 5.06
CA THR A 42 8.56 4.95 5.91
C THR A 42 8.96 6.39 6.27
N TYR A 43 8.32 7.39 5.67
CA TYR A 43 8.68 8.80 5.86
C TYR A 43 7.91 9.39 7.04
N SER A 44 8.62 10.03 7.98
CA SER A 44 7.98 10.66 9.14
C SER A 44 7.01 11.78 8.76
N SER A 45 7.21 12.42 7.60
CA SER A 45 6.31 13.46 7.07
C SER A 45 4.99 12.91 6.53
N ALA A 46 4.91 11.61 6.22
CA ALA A 46 3.74 10.99 5.60
C ALA A 46 2.67 10.56 6.63
N TRP A 47 2.43 11.39 7.65
CA TRP A 47 1.56 11.06 8.78
C TRP A 47 0.11 10.79 8.34
N GLU A 48 -0.42 11.51 7.35
CA GLU A 48 -1.77 11.26 6.81
C GLU A 48 -1.89 9.88 6.15
N VAL A 49 -0.87 9.51 5.37
CA VAL A 49 -0.79 8.21 4.68
C VAL A 49 -0.70 7.08 5.71
N ARG A 50 0.13 7.24 6.74
CA ARG A 50 0.26 6.27 7.85
C ARG A 50 -1.06 6.12 8.62
N ASN A 51 -1.76 7.22 8.89
CA ASN A 51 -3.07 7.20 9.54
C ASN A 51 -4.14 6.52 8.68
N ALA A 52 -4.11 6.74 7.36
CA ALA A 52 -4.98 6.02 6.44
C ALA A 52 -4.67 4.53 6.43
N LEU A 53 -3.40 4.16 6.31
CA LEU A 53 -2.94 2.78 6.32
C LEU A 53 -3.37 2.02 7.58
N LYS A 54 -3.28 2.67 8.75
CA LYS A 54 -3.74 2.06 10.01
C LYS A 54 -5.22 1.66 9.93
N LYS A 55 -6.07 2.48 9.30
CA LYS A 55 -7.52 2.27 9.20
C LYS A 55 -7.98 1.35 8.05
N ILE A 56 -7.24 1.28 6.95
CA ILE A 56 -7.58 0.43 5.79
C ILE A 56 -7.32 -1.05 6.13
N PRO A 57 -8.26 -2.00 6.02
CA PRO A 57 -8.01 -3.41 6.36
C PRO A 57 -6.80 -3.99 5.61
N LEU A 58 -6.04 -4.89 6.25
CA LEU A 58 -4.79 -5.43 5.69
C LEU A 58 -5.06 -6.17 4.36
N GLU A 59 -6.21 -6.82 4.24
CA GLU A 59 -6.72 -7.56 3.07
C GLU A 59 -7.07 -6.63 1.89
N ARG A 60 -6.92 -5.32 2.08
CA ARG A 60 -7.20 -4.27 1.08
C ARG A 60 -5.94 -3.53 0.68
N ILE A 61 -4.77 -4.00 1.09
CA ILE A 61 -3.48 -3.33 0.86
C ILE A 61 -2.69 -4.09 -0.21
N ILE A 62 -2.08 -3.34 -1.12
CA ILE A 62 -1.07 -3.81 -2.09
C ILE A 62 0.24 -3.09 -1.80
N VAL A 63 1.35 -3.80 -1.95
CA VAL A 63 2.70 -3.21 -1.83
C VAL A 63 3.31 -2.99 -3.20
N GLU A 64 3.90 -1.82 -3.35
CA GLU A 64 4.59 -1.37 -4.54
C GLU A 64 5.86 -0.61 -4.15
N THR A 65 6.73 -0.40 -5.12
CA THR A 65 7.90 0.47 -4.95
C THR A 65 7.73 1.78 -5.69
N ASP A 66 7.03 1.74 -6.83
CA ASP A 66 7.04 2.79 -7.84
C ASP A 66 8.47 3.24 -8.19
N ALA A 67 9.39 2.25 -8.25
CA ALA A 67 10.76 2.47 -8.67
C ALA A 67 10.77 3.11 -10.07
N PRO A 68 11.61 4.14 -10.30
CA PRO A 68 12.79 4.52 -9.51
C PRO A 68 12.54 5.50 -8.35
N TYR A 69 11.29 5.85 -8.06
CA TYR A 69 10.90 6.83 -7.05
C TYR A 69 10.84 6.23 -5.63
N PHE A 70 10.62 7.08 -4.63
CA PHE A 70 10.40 6.68 -3.23
C PHE A 70 11.47 5.75 -2.63
N LEU A 71 12.73 6.18 -2.63
CA LEU A 71 13.78 5.48 -1.88
C LEU A 71 13.38 5.40 -0.38
N PRO A 72 13.34 4.21 0.25
CA PRO A 72 12.92 4.08 1.64
C PRO A 72 13.81 4.91 2.59
N ARG A 73 13.23 5.48 3.66
CA ARG A 73 13.95 6.37 4.58
C ARG A 73 15.20 5.75 5.20
N GLY A 74 15.18 4.43 5.43
CA GLY A 74 16.30 3.68 6.02
C GLY A 74 17.44 3.35 5.04
N VAL A 75 17.30 3.65 3.75
CA VAL A 75 18.32 3.34 2.73
C VAL A 75 19.17 4.57 2.45
N PRO A 76 20.49 4.57 2.76
CA PRO A 76 21.35 5.70 2.49
C PRO A 76 21.54 5.96 0.99
N LYS A 77 21.40 7.21 0.54
CA LYS A 77 21.59 7.60 -0.88
C LYS A 77 22.97 7.24 -1.45
N ARG A 78 23.99 7.15 -0.60
CA ARG A 78 25.35 6.71 -0.97
C ARG A 78 25.44 5.22 -1.33
N VAL A 79 24.50 4.41 -0.84
CA VAL A 79 24.42 2.96 -1.10
C VAL A 79 23.50 2.71 -2.29
N CYS A 80 22.38 3.45 -2.37
CA CYS A 80 21.41 3.28 -3.43
C CYS A 80 20.77 4.63 -3.76
N GLN A 81 20.91 5.09 -5.00
CA GLN A 81 20.43 6.40 -5.44
C GLN A 81 18.93 6.41 -5.78
N TYR A 82 18.42 5.29 -6.32
CA TYR A 82 17.05 5.12 -6.80
C TYR A 82 16.41 3.89 -6.17
N ALA A 83 15.09 3.90 -5.99
CA ALA A 83 14.44 2.67 -5.57
C ALA A 83 14.50 1.60 -6.67
N HIS A 84 14.41 0.34 -6.27
CA HIS A 84 14.27 -0.79 -7.17
C HIS A 84 13.27 -1.79 -6.54
N PRO A 85 12.72 -2.74 -7.33
CA PRO A 85 11.68 -3.67 -6.84
C PRO A 85 12.07 -4.44 -5.56
N GLY A 86 13.36 -4.78 -5.40
CA GLY A 86 13.88 -5.46 -4.22
C GLY A 86 13.74 -4.67 -2.89
N LEU A 87 13.46 -3.37 -2.95
CA LEU A 87 13.21 -2.54 -1.76
C LEU A 87 11.77 -2.62 -1.24
N ALA A 88 10.87 -3.35 -1.92
CA ALA A 88 9.48 -3.53 -1.47
C ALA A 88 9.38 -4.06 -0.03
N LEU A 89 10.36 -4.86 0.42
CA LEU A 89 10.40 -5.39 1.79
C LEU A 89 10.45 -4.30 2.87
N TYR A 90 11.00 -3.11 2.57
CA TYR A 90 10.96 -1.98 3.50
C TYR A 90 9.53 -1.48 3.71
N THR A 91 8.75 -1.38 2.63
CA THR A 91 7.32 -1.05 2.70
C THR A 91 6.55 -2.12 3.48
N VAL A 92 6.80 -3.41 3.21
CA VAL A 92 6.13 -4.52 3.94
C VAL A 92 6.41 -4.46 5.45
N ARG A 93 7.67 -4.24 5.84
CA ARG A 93 8.06 -4.13 7.26
C ARG A 93 7.38 -2.96 7.96
N GLU A 94 7.30 -1.82 7.29
CA GLU A 94 6.62 -0.64 7.85
C GLU A 94 5.12 -0.87 7.97
N ILE A 95 4.49 -1.53 6.99
CA ILE A 95 3.08 -1.91 7.07
C ILE A 95 2.84 -2.82 8.26
N ALA A 96 3.63 -3.88 8.43
CA ALA A 96 3.53 -4.79 9.57
C ALA A 96 3.62 -4.03 10.91
N SER A 97 4.57 -3.10 11.02
CA SER A 97 4.72 -2.27 12.21
C SER A 97 3.53 -1.36 12.48
N ILE A 98 2.98 -0.68 11.45
CA ILE A 98 1.82 0.21 11.61
C ILE A 98 0.54 -0.59 11.92
N LYS A 99 0.44 -1.80 11.37
CA LYS A 99 -0.66 -2.73 11.60
C LYS A 99 -0.58 -3.47 12.93
N GLU A 100 0.56 -3.42 13.61
CA GLU A 100 0.81 -4.17 14.84
C GLU A 100 0.67 -5.69 14.60
N GLU A 101 1.09 -6.14 13.40
CA GLU A 101 1.00 -7.52 12.92
C GLU A 101 2.40 -8.12 12.70
N SER A 102 2.49 -9.46 12.69
CA SER A 102 3.76 -10.12 12.38
C SER A 102 4.17 -9.90 10.92
N LEU A 103 5.49 -9.82 10.65
CA LEU A 103 6.02 -9.65 9.30
C LEU A 103 5.64 -10.81 8.37
N SER A 104 5.65 -12.05 8.87
CA SER A 104 5.29 -13.25 8.11
C SER A 104 3.81 -13.25 7.72
N HIS A 105 2.91 -12.94 8.66
CA HIS A 105 1.48 -12.82 8.38
C HIS A 105 1.22 -11.70 7.38
N THR A 106 1.82 -10.52 7.59
CA THR A 106 1.69 -9.37 6.70
C THR A 106 2.12 -9.70 5.28
N LEU A 107 3.27 -10.34 5.11
CA LEU A 107 3.77 -10.72 3.78
C LEU A 107 2.84 -11.72 3.08
N ALA A 108 2.33 -12.72 3.82
CA ALA A 108 1.39 -13.71 3.28
C ALA A 108 0.09 -13.05 2.82
N THR A 109 -0.51 -12.19 3.66
CA THR A 109 -1.76 -11.49 3.34
C THR A 109 -1.60 -10.56 2.14
N LEU A 110 -0.51 -9.80 2.05
CA LEU A 110 -0.26 -8.91 0.91
C LEU A 110 -0.04 -9.67 -0.40
N ARG A 111 0.57 -10.86 -0.34
CA ARG A 111 0.70 -11.76 -1.50
C ARG A 111 -0.67 -12.25 -1.96
N GLU A 112 -1.50 -12.74 -1.03
CA GLU A 112 -2.87 -13.18 -1.30
C GLU A 112 -3.71 -12.06 -1.95
N ASN A 113 -3.62 -10.84 -1.40
CA ASN A 113 -4.32 -9.67 -1.94
C ASN A 113 -3.94 -9.41 -3.41
N THR A 114 -2.64 -9.49 -3.72
CA THR A 114 -2.10 -9.28 -5.06
C THR A 114 -2.58 -10.36 -6.02
N SER A 115 -2.49 -11.63 -5.63
CA SER A 115 -3.02 -12.76 -6.42
C SER A 115 -4.51 -12.61 -6.70
N ARG A 116 -5.31 -12.27 -5.69
CA ARG A 116 -6.75 -12.05 -5.85
C ARG A 116 -7.06 -10.88 -6.79
N LEU A 117 -6.33 -9.77 -6.66
CA LEU A 117 -6.57 -8.56 -7.46
C LEU A 117 -6.19 -8.75 -8.93
N TYR A 118 -5.05 -9.38 -9.21
CA TYR A 118 -4.52 -9.55 -10.57
C TYR A 118 -4.81 -10.92 -11.20
N SER A 119 -5.49 -11.81 -10.49
CA SER A 119 -5.79 -13.18 -10.94
C SER A 119 -4.52 -13.98 -11.28
N LEU A 120 -3.53 -13.93 -10.38
CA LEU A 120 -2.25 -14.64 -10.46
C LEU A 120 -2.24 -15.94 -9.66
#